data_AF-A0A7S0YU26-F1
#
_entry.id   AF-A0A7S0YU26-F1
#
_cell.length_a   1.000
_cell.length_b   1.000
_cell.length_c   1.000
_cell.angle_alpha   90.00
_cell.angle_beta   90.00
_cell.angle_gamma   90.00
#
_symmetry.space_group_name_H-M   'P 1'
#
loop_
_entity.id
_entity.type
_entity.pdbx_description
1 polymer ?
#
loop_
_entity_poly.entity_id
_entity_poly.type
_entity_poly.pdbx_seq_one_letter_code
_entity_poly.pdbx_strand_id
1 'polypeptide(L)'
;DWEDVPQSYWDMMSFLRLVCVSGQDAFLLESVFRSEVWGFMGYPVSKDNERLVLETLLGTVEGALEAFDTTEGEDAREQATESLPIRRRMAAAARLGER
;
A
#
# COMPACT_ATOMS: atom_id res chain seq x y z
N ASP A 1 0.71 20.87 4.93
CA ASP A 1 2.13 20.72 5.28
C ASP A 1 2.56 19.30 5.05
N TRP A 2 3.49 19.12 4.12
CA TRP A 2 4.09 17.82 3.79
C TRP A 2 5.39 17.59 4.57
N GLU A 3 5.72 18.48 5.50
CA GLU A 3 6.99 18.52 6.23
C GLU A 3 7.08 17.46 7.34
N ASP A 4 5.94 16.94 7.81
CA ASP A 4 5.87 15.92 8.88
C ASP A 4 5.69 14.48 8.37
N VAL A 5 5.80 14.25 7.05
CA VAL A 5 5.67 12.90 6.49
C VAL A 5 6.94 12.11 6.83
N PRO A 6 6.85 10.98 7.57
CA PRO A 6 8.03 10.20 7.93
C PRO A 6 8.81 9.78 6.68
N GLN A 7 10.14 9.80 6.76
CA GLN A 7 11.05 9.38 5.67
C GLN A 7 10.65 8.02 5.07
N SER A 8 10.14 7.10 5.90
CA SER A 8 9.69 5.77 5.48
C SER A 8 8.54 5.77 4.46
N TYR A 9 7.70 6.81 4.44
CA TYR A 9 6.62 6.94 3.44
C TYR A 9 7.19 7.26 2.05
N TRP A 10 8.23 8.08 2.01
CA TRP A 10 8.94 8.41 0.77
C TRP A 10 9.64 7.19 0.18
N ASP A 11 10.16 6.30 1.02
CA ASP A 11 10.78 5.05 0.59
C ASP A 11 9.77 4.07 -0.04
N MET A 12 8.54 3.98 0.50
CA MET A 12 7.49 3.15 -0.09
C MET A 12 7.09 3.64 -1.48
N MET A 13 6.87 4.95 -1.64
CA MET A 13 6.54 5.52 -2.95
C MET A 13 7.68 5.34 -3.95
N SER A 14 8.93 5.54 -3.52
CA SER A 14 10.11 5.32 -4.37
C SER A 14 10.22 3.86 -4.83
N PHE A 15 9.93 2.92 -3.93
CA PHE A 15 9.91 1.50 -4.26
C PHE A 15 8.79 1.17 -5.27
N LEU A 16 7.56 1.66 -5.05
CA LEU A 16 6.45 1.41 -5.97
C LEU A 16 6.73 1.97 -7.37
N ARG A 17 7.28 3.19 -7.46
CA ARG A 17 7.71 3.78 -8.73
C ARG A 17 8.70 2.88 -9.45
N LEU A 18 9.70 2.36 -8.74
CA LEU A 18 10.70 1.44 -9.29
C LEU A 18 10.07 0.14 -9.80
N VAL A 19 9.15 -0.45 -9.03
CA VAL A 19 8.41 -1.67 -9.42
C VAL A 19 7.61 -1.44 -10.70
N CYS A 20 7.04 -0.24 -10.86
CA CYS A 20 6.24 0.13 -12.02
C CYS A 20 7.06 0.69 -13.21
N VAL A 21 8.40 0.74 -13.12
CA VAL A 21 9.24 1.17 -14.26
C VAL A 21 9.08 0.19 -15.41
N SER A 22 8.57 0.69 -16.52
CA SER A 22 8.32 -0.09 -17.72
C SER A 22 8.23 0.81 -18.96
N GLY A 23 8.20 0.22 -20.15
CA GLY A 23 8.00 0.95 -21.40
C GLY A 23 9.01 2.08 -21.60
N GLN A 24 8.52 3.32 -21.73
CA GLN A 24 9.36 4.49 -21.99
C GLN A 24 10.26 4.87 -20.81
N ASP A 25 9.96 4.41 -19.59
CA ASP A 25 10.75 4.72 -18.39
C ASP A 25 11.87 3.70 -18.16
N ALA A 26 11.92 2.61 -18.94
CA ALA A 26 12.86 1.51 -18.73
C ALA A 26 14.35 1.90 -18.89
N PHE A 27 14.64 3.02 -19.58
CA PHE A 27 16.00 3.55 -19.70
C PHE A 27 16.61 3.89 -18.33
N LEU A 28 15.79 4.18 -17.31
CA LEU A 28 16.26 4.45 -15.94
C LEU A 28 16.95 3.23 -15.29
N LEU A 29 16.77 2.03 -15.85
CA LEU A 29 17.42 0.80 -15.39
C LEU A 29 18.77 0.54 -16.06
N GLU A 30 19.20 1.39 -16.99
CA GLU A 30 20.51 1.29 -17.61
C GLU A 30 21.63 1.51 -16.59
N SER A 31 22.79 0.87 -16.81
CA SER A 31 23.90 0.89 -15.86
C SER A 31 24.45 2.29 -15.58
N VAL A 32 24.28 3.23 -16.52
CA VAL A 32 24.71 4.63 -16.38
C VAL A 32 23.96 5.34 -15.24
N PHE A 33 22.72 4.94 -14.95
CA PHE A 33 21.90 5.54 -13.89
C PHE A 33 21.94 4.75 -12.58
N ARG A 34 22.71 3.65 -12.49
CA ARG A 34 22.66 2.72 -11.34
C ARG A 34 22.85 3.39 -9.98
N SER A 35 23.71 4.40 -9.90
CA SER A 35 23.99 5.12 -8.65
C SER A 35 22.95 6.19 -8.30
N GLU A 36 22.11 6.58 -9.26
CA GLU A 36 21.20 7.72 -9.16
C GLU A 36 19.73 7.33 -9.23
N VAL A 37 19.42 6.12 -9.75
CA VAL A 37 18.06 5.64 -10.02
C VAL A 37 17.14 5.78 -8.81
N TRP A 38 17.63 5.46 -7.61
CA TRP A 38 16.85 5.61 -6.38
C TRP A 38 16.49 7.07 -6.08
N GLY A 39 17.42 8.00 -6.34
CA GLY A 39 17.17 9.43 -6.22
C GLY A 39 16.10 9.92 -7.19
N PHE A 40 16.06 9.37 -8.41
CA PHE A 40 14.99 9.67 -9.36
C PHE A 40 13.62 9.16 -8.88
N MET A 41 13.57 8.00 -8.22
CA MET A 41 12.32 7.47 -7.65
C MET A 41 11.75 8.30 -6.50
N GLY A 42 12.57 9.16 -5.88
CA GLY A 42 12.09 10.15 -4.90
C GLY A 42 11.08 11.14 -5.50
N TYR A 43 11.07 11.31 -6.83
CA TYR A 43 10.18 12.19 -7.57
C TYR A 43 9.26 11.40 -8.50
N PRO A 44 8.13 11.99 -8.95
CA PRO A 44 7.29 11.38 -9.95
C PRO A 44 8.07 11.08 -11.24
N VAL A 45 8.05 9.83 -11.69
CA VAL A 45 8.87 9.37 -12.83
C VAL A 45 8.28 9.83 -14.15
N SER A 46 7.02 9.45 -14.39
CA SER A 46 6.24 9.82 -15.57
C SER A 46 4.75 9.72 -15.25
N LYS A 47 3.91 10.33 -16.08
CA LYS A 47 2.45 10.24 -15.89
C LYS A 47 1.94 8.80 -15.95
N ASP A 48 2.53 7.97 -16.80
CA ASP A 48 2.09 6.59 -16.99
C ASP A 48 2.61 5.69 -15.86
N ASN A 49 3.84 5.91 -15.37
CA ASN A 49 4.37 5.24 -14.18
C ASN A 49 3.52 5.56 -12.94
N GLU A 50 3.22 6.83 -12.67
CA GLU A 50 2.40 7.22 -11.51
C GLU A 50 0.98 6.66 -11.59
N ARG A 51 0.39 6.61 -12.80
CA ARG A 51 -0.91 5.95 -12.99
C ARG A 51 -0.83 4.47 -12.62
N LEU A 52 0.19 3.77 -13.14
CA LEU A 52 0.36 2.34 -12.86
C LEU A 52 0.61 2.07 -11.38
N VAL A 53 1.37 2.93 -10.68
CA VAL A 53 1.55 2.86 -9.22
C VAL A 53 0.21 2.94 -8.50
N LEU A 54 -0.62 3.93 -8.83
CA LEU A 54 -1.93 4.12 -8.20
C LEU A 54 -2.89 2.97 -8.50
N GLU A 55 -2.95 2.52 -9.75
CA GLU A 55 -3.79 1.38 -10.16
C GLU A 55 -3.36 0.08 -9.44
N THR A 56 -2.05 -0.15 -9.33
CA THR A 56 -1.51 -1.32 -8.61
C THR A 56 -1.85 -1.27 -7.12
N LEU A 57 -1.69 -0.10 -6.49
CA LEU A 57 -2.00 0.08 -5.07
C LEU A 57 -3.49 -0.11 -4.81
N LEU A 58 -4.35 0.54 -5.59
CA LEU A 58 -5.80 0.44 -5.47
C LEU A 58 -6.26 -1.01 -5.66
N GLY A 59 -5.85 -1.66 -6.75
CA GLY A 59 -6.23 -3.05 -7.01
C GLY A 59 -5.76 -4.03 -5.92
N THR A 60 -4.59 -3.75 -5.32
CA THR A 60 -4.09 -4.56 -4.19
C THR A 60 -4.93 -4.38 -2.93
N VAL A 61 -5.29 -3.14 -2.60
CA VAL A 61 -6.12 -2.82 -1.42
C VAL A 61 -7.55 -3.33 -1.61
N GLU A 62 -8.15 -3.12 -2.79
CA GLU A 62 -9.47 -3.64 -3.13
C GLU A 62 -9.50 -5.17 -3.00
N GLY A 63 -8.52 -5.87 -3.59
CA GLY A 63 -8.40 -7.32 -3.46
C GLY A 63 -8.20 -7.78 -2.01
N ALA A 64 -7.46 -7.03 -1.20
CA ALA A 64 -7.28 -7.33 0.23
C ALA A 64 -8.59 -7.15 1.01
N LEU A 65 -9.37 -6.10 0.73
CA LEU A 65 -10.67 -5.83 1.37
C LEU A 65 -11.73 -6.88 0.99
N GLU A 66 -11.71 -7.36 -0.26
CA GLU A 66 -12.58 -8.43 -0.75
C GLU A 66 -12.25 -9.79 -0.13
N ALA A 67 -11.00 -10.02 0.30
CA ALA A 67 -10.57 -11.28 0.90
C ALA A 67 -11.07 -11.50 2.34
N PHE A 68 -11.66 -10.49 2.99
CA PHE A 68 -12.27 -10.63 4.30
C PHE A 68 -13.63 -11.32 4.20
N ASP A 69 -13.77 -12.48 4.86
CA ASP A 69 -15.01 -13.27 4.89
C ASP A 69 -16.14 -12.63 5.73
N THR A 70 -15.88 -11.50 6.38
CA THR A 70 -16.81 -10.81 7.30
C THR A 70 -16.97 -9.34 6.91
N THR A 71 -18.16 -8.80 7.16
CA THR A 71 -18.43 -7.37 7.04
C THR A 71 -18.02 -6.61 8.31
N GLU A 72 -17.78 -5.30 8.20
CA GLU A 72 -17.50 -4.43 9.35
C GLU A 72 -18.57 -4.53 10.45
N GLY A 73 -19.84 -4.61 10.05
CA GLY A 73 -20.95 -4.74 10.99
C GLY A 73 -20.99 -6.07 11.74
N GLU A 74 -20.53 -7.16 11.11
CA GLU A 74 -20.39 -8.47 11.77
C GLU A 74 -19.23 -8.44 12.76
N ASP A 75 -18.08 -7.90 12.36
CA ASP A 75 -16.91 -7.80 13.23
C ASP A 75 -17.16 -6.87 14.42
N ALA A 76 -17.87 -5.76 14.24
CA ALA A 76 -18.23 -4.84 15.33
C ALA A 76 -19.13 -5.51 16.36
N ARG A 77 -20.11 -6.31 15.91
CA ARG A 77 -20.99 -7.09 16.80
C ARG A 77 -20.20 -8.17 17.53
N GLU A 78 -19.33 -8.89 16.84
CA GLU A 78 -18.49 -9.93 17.43
C GLU A 78 -17.55 -9.36 18.50
N GLN A 79 -16.91 -8.22 18.21
CA GLN A 79 -16.02 -7.53 19.15
C GLN A 79 -16.76 -7.09 20.43
N ALA A 80 -17.97 -6.56 20.30
CA ALA A 80 -18.78 -6.07 21.42
C ALA A 80 -19.43 -7.18 22.26
N THR A 81 -19.50 -8.42 21.76
CA THR A 81 -20.21 -9.51 22.46
C THR A 81 -19.34 -10.10 23.58
N GLU A 82 -19.59 -9.68 24.83
CA GLU A 82 -18.82 -10.12 26.02
C GLU A 82 -18.85 -11.63 26.29
N SER A 83 -19.91 -12.33 25.88
CA SER A 83 -20.03 -13.78 26.06
C SER A 83 -19.11 -14.59 25.15
N LEU A 84 -18.53 -13.99 24.10
CA LEU A 84 -17.59 -14.67 23.22
C LEU A 84 -16.19 -14.79 23.83
N PRO A 85 -15.44 -15.86 23.48
CA PRO A 85 -14.06 -16.01 23.93
C PRO A 85 -13.19 -14.80 23.55
N ILE A 86 -12.29 -14.39 24.44
CA ILE A 86 -11.42 -13.21 24.26
C ILE A 86 -10.69 -13.21 22.91
N ARG A 87 -10.15 -14.36 22.48
CA ARG A 87 -9.42 -14.49 21.22
C ARG A 87 -10.29 -14.19 20.00
N ARG A 88 -11.58 -14.55 20.06
CA ARG A 88 -12.53 -14.29 18.97
C ARG A 88 -12.83 -12.80 18.85
N ARG A 89 -13.07 -12.13 19.97
CA ARG A 89 -13.26 -10.66 19.99
C ARG A 89 -12.01 -9.91 19.54
N MET A 90 -10.82 -10.38 19.92
CA MET A 90 -9.55 -9.81 19.45
C MET A 90 -9.35 -10.00 17.94
N ALA A 91 -9.73 -11.16 17.39
CA ALA A 91 -9.67 -11.39 15.95
C ALA A 91 -10.63 -10.45 15.20
N ALA A 92 -11.85 -10.24 15.70
CA ALA A 92 -12.79 -9.28 15.14
C ALA A 92 -12.25 -7.83 15.21
N ALA A 93 -11.62 -7.46 16.34
CA ALA A 93 -10.97 -6.16 16.49
C ALA A 93 -9.81 -5.95 15.51
N ALA A 94 -9.00 -6.98 15.28
CA ALA A 94 -7.91 -6.92 14.31
C ALA A 94 -8.44 -6.73 12.88
N ARG A 95 -9.44 -7.52 12.47
CA ARG A 95 -10.07 -7.37 11.15
C ARG A 95 -10.68 -5.98 10.93
N LEU A 96 -11.33 -5.42 11.96
CA LEU A 96 -11.84 -4.04 11.92
C LEU A 96 -10.75 -2.98 11.79
N GLY A 97 -9.60 -3.19 12.45
CA GLY A 97 -8.50 -2.24 12.41
C GLY A 97 -7.68 -2.31 11.12
N GLU A 98 -7.71 -3.44 10.41
CA GLU A 98 -6.99 -3.66 9.16
C GLU A 98 -7.80 -3.30 7.90
N ARG A 99 -9.13 -3.27 7.99
CA ARG A 99 -10.03 -2.74 6.94
C ARG A 99 -9.96 -1.21 6.87
#